data_AF-A0AAW1TZY5-F1
#
_entry.id   AF-A0AAW1TZY5-F1
#
_cell.length_a   1.000
_cell.length_b   1.000
_cell.length_c   1.000
_cell.angle_alpha   90.00
_cell.angle_beta   90.00
_cell.angle_gamma   90.00
#
_symmetry.space_group_name_H-M   'P 1'
#
loop_
_entity.id
_entity.type
_entity.pdbx_description
1 polymer ?
#
loop_
_entity_poly.entity_id
_entity_poly.type
_entity_poly.pdbx_seq_one_letter_code
_entity_poly.pdbx_strand_id
1 'polypeptide(L)'
;MLLNQEVDYDKLGYAQHYCVHCARYFINDQALTEHFRTKVHKHRLKALETEPYTIQESETAEGFGSWVEAKKRKIETQQPLEDSESSDKRMRVESN
;
A
#
# COMPACT_ATOMS: atom_id res chain seq x y z
N MET A 1 -9.01 -10.13 6.52
CA MET A 1 -8.08 -9.21 5.83
C MET A 1 -8.87 -7.99 5.39
N LEU A 2 -8.35 -6.77 5.57
CA LEU A 2 -9.09 -5.53 5.28
C LEU A 2 -9.36 -5.25 3.78
N LEU A 3 -8.87 -6.11 2.88
CA LEU A 3 -9.08 -5.99 1.43
C LEU A 3 -10.42 -6.58 0.99
N ASN A 4 -10.96 -7.57 1.72
CA ASN A 4 -12.22 -8.21 1.39
C ASN A 4 -13.25 -7.82 2.46
N GLN A 5 -13.81 -6.62 2.32
CA GLN A 5 -14.85 -6.11 3.21
C GLN A 5 -16.24 -6.46 2.65
N GLU A 6 -17.20 -6.64 3.56
CA GLU A 6 -18.60 -6.72 3.19
C GLU A 6 -19.04 -5.42 2.51
N VAL A 7 -20.03 -5.53 1.62
CA VAL A 7 -20.57 -4.38 0.88
C VAL A 7 -21.20 -3.41 1.86
N ASP A 8 -20.60 -2.21 1.97
CA ASP A 8 -21.05 -1.15 2.86
C ASP A 8 -21.48 0.06 2.05
N TYR A 9 -22.79 0.34 2.07
CA TYR A 9 -23.41 1.40 1.26
C TYR A 9 -23.12 2.81 1.76
N ASP A 10 -22.63 2.97 3.00
CA ASP A 10 -22.30 4.29 3.57
C ASP A 10 -20.91 4.78 3.13
N LYS A 11 -20.11 3.90 2.52
CA LYS A 11 -18.75 4.19 2.08
C LYS A 11 -18.64 4.29 0.56
N LEU A 12 -17.69 5.11 0.11
CA LEU A 12 -17.37 5.25 -1.31
C LEU A 12 -16.97 3.89 -1.91
N GLY A 13 -17.44 3.63 -3.13
CA GLY A 13 -17.14 2.38 -3.85
C GLY A 13 -17.59 1.14 -3.08
N TYR A 14 -18.63 1.24 -2.26
CA TYR A 14 -19.18 0.16 -1.44
C TYR A 14 -18.15 -0.54 -0.54
N ALA A 15 -17.15 0.23 -0.08
CA ALA A 15 -15.98 -0.25 0.67
C ALA A 15 -15.08 -1.27 -0.05
N GLN A 16 -15.26 -1.48 -1.35
CA GLN A 16 -14.49 -2.48 -2.11
C GLN A 16 -13.11 -1.96 -2.54
N HIS A 17 -12.99 -0.68 -2.89
CA HIS A 17 -11.74 -0.10 -3.37
C HIS A 17 -11.00 0.64 -2.23
N TYR A 18 -10.18 -0.08 -1.46
CA TYR A 18 -9.53 0.45 -0.26
C TYR A 18 -8.00 0.35 -0.26
N CYS A 19 -7.34 1.48 -0.01
CA CYS A 19 -5.89 1.52 0.19
C CYS A 19 -5.54 1.36 1.69
N VAL A 20 -4.87 0.25 2.05
CA VAL A 20 -4.49 -0.02 3.45
C VAL A 20 -3.44 0.97 3.97
N HIS A 21 -2.49 1.39 3.14
CA HIS A 21 -1.40 2.28 3.57
C HIS A 21 -1.89 3.69 3.92
N CYS A 22 -2.92 4.17 3.19
CA CYS A 22 -3.46 5.53 3.32
C CYS A 22 -4.80 5.59 4.06
N ALA A 23 -5.36 4.43 4.42
CA ALA A 23 -6.66 4.30 5.09
C ALA A 23 -7.80 5.08 4.41
N ARG A 24 -7.93 4.91 3.09
CA ARG A 24 -8.88 5.67 2.27
C ARG A 24 -9.64 4.78 1.29
N TYR A 25 -10.94 5.06 1.18
CA TYR A 25 -11.85 4.47 0.20
C TYR A 25 -11.87 5.26 -1.12
N PHE A 26 -11.98 4.54 -2.22
CA PHE A 26 -12.07 5.06 -3.58
C PHE A 26 -13.36 4.57 -4.23
N ILE A 27 -13.76 5.24 -5.32
CA ILE A 27 -15.03 4.96 -5.99
C ILE A 27 -14.92 3.73 -6.90
N ASN A 28 -13.81 3.60 -7.63
CA ASN A 28 -13.54 2.54 -8.61
C ASN A 28 -12.06 2.11 -8.56
N ASP A 29 -11.71 0.98 -9.17
CA ASP A 29 -10.32 0.46 -9.26
C ASP A 29 -9.35 1.42 -9.97
N GLN A 30 -9.81 2.12 -11.01
CA GLN A 30 -8.99 3.10 -11.74
C GLN A 30 -8.50 4.21 -10.80
N ALA A 31 -9.37 4.72 -9.91
CA ALA A 31 -8.98 5.75 -8.95
C ALA A 31 -7.99 5.23 -7.90
N LEU A 32 -8.10 3.95 -7.52
CA LEU A 32 -7.17 3.30 -6.60
C LEU A 32 -5.78 3.10 -7.24
N THR A 33 -5.73 2.66 -8.50
CA THR A 33 -4.46 2.48 -9.23
C THR A 33 -3.76 3.80 -9.53
N GLU A 34 -4.52 4.85 -9.89
CA GLU A 34 -3.98 6.20 -10.01
C GLU A 34 -3.43 6.72 -8.67
N HIS A 35 -4.13 6.45 -7.56
CA HIS A 35 -3.66 6.81 -6.22
C HIS A 35 -2.27 6.25 -5.92
N PHE A 36 -1.97 4.99 -6.27
CA PHE A 36 -0.65 4.39 -6.05
C PHE A 36 0.49 5.13 -6.76
N ARG A 37 0.21 5.80 -7.89
CA ARG A 37 1.20 6.56 -8.65
C ARG A 37 1.49 7.93 -8.04
N THR A 38 0.58 8.47 -7.22
CA THR A 38 0.68 9.81 -6.64
C THR A 38 1.83 9.96 -5.63
N LYS A 39 2.30 11.20 -5.46
CA LYS A 39 3.35 11.54 -4.49
C LYS A 39 2.92 11.27 -3.05
N VAL A 40 1.64 11.50 -2.74
CA VAL A 40 1.08 11.29 -1.40
C VAL A 40 1.24 9.83 -0.97
N HIS A 41 0.88 8.90 -1.85
CA HIS A 41 1.01 7.47 -1.58
C HIS A 41 2.48 7.07 -1.39
N LYS A 42 3.36 7.48 -2.30
CA LYS A 42 4.80 7.19 -2.23
C LYS A 42 5.46 7.76 -0.97
N HIS A 43 5.03 8.94 -0.52
CA HIS A 43 5.50 9.53 0.74
C HIS A 43 5.03 8.70 1.95
N ARG A 44 3.77 8.23 1.92
CA ARG A 44 3.23 7.39 2.99
C ARG A 44 3.97 6.06 3.11
N LEU A 45 4.32 5.42 2.00
CA LEU A 45 5.11 4.19 2.01
C LEU A 45 6.45 4.40 2.71
N LYS A 46 7.19 5.45 2.33
CA LYS A 46 8.47 5.80 2.98
C LYS A 46 8.34 6.06 4.48
N ALA A 47 7.25 6.72 4.90
CA ALA A 47 7.01 6.97 6.32
C ALA A 47 6.68 5.69 7.11
N LEU A 48 6.09 4.69 6.47
CA LEU A 48 5.81 3.41 7.10
C LEU A 48 7.05 2.52 7.18
N GLU A 49 8.06 2.71 6.32
CA GLU A 49 9.31 1.95 6.34
C GLU A 49 10.08 2.15 7.66
N THR A 50 9.94 3.32 8.27
CA THR A 50 10.48 3.64 9.59
C THR A 50 9.56 3.11 10.70
N GLU A 51 10.15 2.66 11.80
CA GLU A 51 9.35 2.22 12.96
C GLU A 51 8.48 3.37 13.49
N PRO A 52 7.22 3.07 13.86
CA PRO A 52 6.35 4.08 14.43
C PRO A 52 6.87 4.49 15.80
N TYR A 53 6.73 5.78 16.10
CA TYR A 53 7.11 6.34 17.38
C TYR A 53 6.46 5.59 18.55
N THR A 54 7.25 5.27 19.57
CA THR A 54 6.76 4.61 20.78
C THR A 54 7.05 5.44 22.03
N ILE A 55 6.27 5.24 23.09
CA ILE A 55 6.46 5.93 24.38
C ILE A 55 7.85 5.63 24.97
N GLN A 56 8.35 4.41 24.77
CA GLN A 56 9.67 3.98 25.23
C GLN A 56 10.80 4.81 24.61
N GLU A 57 10.63 5.26 23.36
CA GLU A 57 11.57 6.17 22.72
C GLU A 57 11.54 7.56 23.37
N SER A 58 10.37 8.04 23.80
CA SER A 58 10.23 9.27 24.60
C SER A 58 11.00 9.17 25.91
N GLU A 59 10.74 8.11 26.67
CA GLU A 59 11.35 7.86 27.98
C GLU A 59 12.88 7.76 27.85
N THR A 60 13.36 7.04 26.83
CA THR A 60 14.79 6.91 26.55
C THR A 60 15.43 8.26 26.20
N ALA A 61 14.74 9.11 25.44
CA ALA A 61 15.22 10.46 25.12
C ALA A 61 15.27 11.39 26.35
N GLU A 62 14.40 11.18 27.33
CA GLU A 62 14.40 11.88 28.63
C GLU A 62 15.44 11.31 29.62
N GLY A 63 16.16 10.24 29.25
CA GLY A 63 17.19 9.60 30.07
C GLY A 63 16.73 8.36 30.84
N PHE A 64 15.47 7.94 30.64
CA PHE A 64 14.92 6.70 31.18
C PHE A 64 15.04 5.56 30.14
N GLY A 65 16.22 4.97 29.98
CA GLY A 65 16.41 3.80 29.10
C GLY A 65 17.79 3.70 28.47
N SER A 66 18.00 2.65 27.66
CA SER A 66 19.18 2.51 26.80
C SER A 66 18.83 2.84 25.35
N TRP A 67 19.74 3.50 24.64
CA TRP A 67 19.58 3.76 23.21
C TRP A 67 19.38 2.47 22.40
N VAL A 68 18.47 2.49 21.42
CA VAL A 68 18.22 1.39 20.48
C VAL A 68 18.19 1.93 19.04
N GLU A 69 18.76 1.20 18.09
CA GLU A 69 18.78 1.59 16.67
C GLU A 69 17.43 1.34 15.99
N ALA A 70 16.96 2.33 15.22
CA ALA A 70 15.72 2.21 14.45
C ALA A 70 15.86 1.21 13.29
N LYS A 71 14.97 0.23 13.23
CA LYS A 71 14.99 -0.79 12.17
C LYS A 71 14.20 -0.31 10.95
N LYS A 72 14.68 -0.63 9.74
CA LYS A 72 13.95 -0.34 8.50
C LYS A 72 13.16 -1.57 8.05
N ARG A 73 11.89 -1.39 7.72
CA ARG A 73 11.00 -2.43 7.18
C ARG A 73 10.82 -2.21 5.69
N LYS A 74 10.83 -3.28 4.89
CA LYS A 74 10.46 -3.20 3.46
C LYS A 74 8.95 -3.25 3.36
N ILE A 75 8.34 -2.25 2.74
CA ILE A 75 6.90 -2.14 2.57
C ILE A 75 6.59 -2.04 1.09
N GLU A 76 5.84 -3.02 0.61
CA GLU A 76 5.38 -3.08 -0.77
C GLU A 76 3.94 -2.61 -0.86
N THR A 77 3.61 -2.01 -2.00
CA THR A 77 2.24 -1.63 -2.35
C THR A 77 1.42 -2.88 -2.60
N GLN A 78 0.12 -2.82 -2.25
CA GLN A 78 -0.84 -3.86 -2.59
C GLN A 78 -0.76 -4.18 -4.10
N GLN A 79 -0.51 -5.45 -4.44
CA GLN A 79 -0.49 -5.89 -5.84
C GLN A 79 -1.89 -5.72 -6.44
N PRO A 80 -2.01 -5.20 -7.68
CA PRO A 80 -3.27 -5.25 -8.41
C PRO A 80 -3.74 -6.70 -8.50
N LEU A 81 -5.02 -6.94 -8.20
CA LEU A 81 -5.68 -8.20 -8.53
C LEU A 81 -5.43 -8.46 -10.02
N GLU A 82 -4.88 -9.63 -10.29
CA GLU A 82 -4.36 -10.07 -11.57
C GLU A 82 -5.41 -9.88 -12.68
N ASP A 83 -5.06 -9.14 -13.74
CA ASP A 83 -5.78 -9.20 -15.00
C ASP A 83 -5.65 -10.63 -15.54
N SER A 84 -6.71 -11.42 -15.39
CA SER A 84 -6.88 -12.70 -16.05
C SER A 84 -6.77 -12.53 -17.58
N GLU A 85 -5.80 -13.23 -18.17
CA GLU A 85 -5.67 -13.60 -19.59
C GLU A 85 -5.44 -12.47 -20.63
N SER A 86 -4.17 -12.14 -20.88
CA SER A 86 -3.71 -11.60 -22.17
C SER A 86 -2.85 -12.64 -22.88
N SER A 87 -3.50 -13.53 -23.63
CA SER A 87 -2.87 -14.42 -24.58
C SER A 87 -2.44 -13.64 -25.83
N ASP A 88 -1.21 -13.13 -25.83
CA ASP A 88 -0.59 -12.59 -27.06
C ASP A 88 0.76 -13.28 -27.31
N LYS A 89 0.68 -14.56 -27.71
CA LYS A 89 1.80 -15.25 -28.36
C LYS A 89 1.85 -14.74 -29.81
N ARG A 90 2.54 -13.62 -30.03
CA ARG A 90 2.98 -13.23 -31.38
C ARG A 90 3.81 -14.36 -31.98
N MET A 91 3.26 -15.08 -32.96
CA MET A 91 4.02 -16.01 -33.78
C MET A 91 5.10 -15.22 -34.52
N ARG A 92 6.38 -15.60 -34.35
CA ARG A 92 7.47 -15.12 -35.18
C ARG A 92 7.49 -15.96 -36.45
N VAL A 93 7.07 -15.38 -37.56
CA VAL A 93 7.28 -15.95 -38.90
C VAL A 93 8.74 -15.66 -39.26
N GLU A 94 9.59 -16.66 -39.26
CA GLU A 94 10.95 -16.55 -39.81
C GLU A 94 10.85 -16.45 -41.34
N SER A 95 11.26 -15.31 -41.87
CA SER A 95 11.40 -15.07 -43.30
C SER A 95 12.83 -15.39 -43.72
N ASN A 96 12.92 -16.34 -44.64
CA ASN A 96 13.95 -16.60 -45.64
C ASN A 96 15.36 -16.99 -45.19
#